data_AF-A0A9W4NV64-F1
#
_entry.id   AF-A0A9W4NV64-F1
#
_cell.length_a   1.000
_cell.length_b   1.000
_cell.length_c   1.000
_cell.angle_alpha   90.00
_cell.angle_beta   90.00
_cell.angle_gamma   90.00
#
_symmetry.space_group_name_H-M   'P 1'
#
loop_
_entity.id
_entity.type
_entity.pdbx_description
1 polymer ?
#
loop_
_entity_poly.entity_id
_entity_poly.type
_entity_poly.pdbx_seq_one_letter_code
_entity_poly.pdbx_strand_id
1 'polypeptide(L)'
;MVDTDNHLVGVIDWAEAEIGPFGTNFHSLQQFMSKYRLRVGWIRYANYETMDRIFWDSLSKSAGGLEPETIKTIKAARIIGLLRSHGFTSRLKNRPEPEPIRDDESGASKMLGLDGTLIAPATKLVD
;
A
#
# COMPACT_ATOMS: atom_id res chain seq x y z
N MET A 1 6.39 4.40 -15.78
CA MET A 1 6.74 4.21 -17.20
C MET A 1 7.78 3.11 -17.27
N VAL A 2 7.65 2.24 -18.25
CA VAL A 2 8.54 1.08 -18.42
C VAL A 2 9.06 1.12 -19.85
N ASP A 3 10.37 0.94 -20.04
CA ASP A 3 10.97 0.85 -21.37
C ASP A 3 10.79 -0.55 -22.00
N THR A 4 11.36 -0.77 -23.19
CA THR A 4 11.28 -2.06 -23.89
C THR A 4 12.00 -3.20 -23.19
N ASP A 5 12.95 -2.88 -22.30
CA ASP A 5 13.76 -3.84 -21.56
C ASP A 5 13.18 -4.12 -20.16
N ASN A 6 12.02 -3.55 -19.85
CA ASN A 6 11.31 -3.65 -18.58
C ASN A 6 11.93 -2.87 -17.40
N HIS A 7 12.71 -1.83 -17.66
CA HIS A 7 13.19 -0.94 -16.61
C HIS A 7 12.16 0.14 -16.27
N LEU A 8 12.04 0.45 -14.97
CA LEU A 8 11.28 1.62 -14.52
C LEU A 8 12.05 2.90 -14.88
N VAL A 9 11.63 3.57 -15.96
CA VAL A 9 12.30 4.78 -16.48
C VAL A 9 11.69 6.09 -16.00
N GLY A 10 10.59 6.02 -15.24
CA GLY A 10 10.02 7.20 -14.64
C GLY A 10 8.70 6.96 -13.92
N VAL A 11 8.42 7.83 -12.96
CA VAL A 11 7.14 7.93 -12.27
C VAL A 11 6.39 9.14 -12.81
N ILE A 12 5.12 8.95 -13.13
CA ILE A 12 4.22 10.01 -13.61
C ILE A 12 3.20 10.34 -12.51
N ASP A 13 2.36 11.34 -12.75
CA ASP A 13 1.27 11.74 -11.84
C ASP A 13 1.76 12.22 -10.46
N TRP A 14 2.67 13.20 -10.49
CA TRP A 14 3.20 13.87 -9.29
C TRP A 14 2.24 14.94 -8.72
N ALA A 15 1.05 15.12 -9.29
CA ALA A 15 0.13 16.20 -8.90
C ALA A 15 -0.30 16.12 -7.42
N GLU A 16 -0.32 14.91 -6.86
CA GLU A 16 -0.68 14.62 -5.46
C GLU A 16 0.55 14.30 -4.59
N ALA A 17 1.77 14.58 -5.06
CA ALA A 17 2.97 14.37 -4.27
C ALA A 17 3.06 15.36 -3.11
N GLU A 18 3.38 14.86 -1.92
CA GLU A 18 3.49 15.64 -0.69
C GLU A 18 4.69 15.19 0.14
N ILE A 19 5.17 16.07 1.01
CA ILE A 19 6.18 15.72 2.02
C ILE A 19 5.48 14.95 3.14
N GLY A 20 6.00 13.78 3.49
CA GLY A 20 5.46 12.96 4.58
C GLY A 20 6.47 11.93 5.09
N PRO A 21 6.11 11.20 6.17
CA PRO A 21 6.97 10.15 6.73
C PRO A 21 7.26 9.07 5.68
N PHE A 22 8.54 8.71 5.54
CA PHE A 22 8.96 7.65 4.63
C PHE A 22 8.27 6.32 5.01
N GLY A 23 7.87 5.56 4.00
CA GLY A 23 7.17 4.29 4.18
C GLY A 23 5.64 4.37 4.13
N THR A 24 5.05 5.55 4.37
CA THR A 24 3.58 5.69 4.28
C THR A 24 3.05 5.35 2.88
N ASN A 25 3.73 5.76 1.82
CA ASN A 25 3.34 5.45 0.44
C ASN A 25 3.54 3.97 0.04
N PHE A 26 4.23 3.17 0.85
CA PHE A 26 4.41 1.73 0.60
C PHE A 26 3.14 0.90 0.84
N HIS A 27 2.04 1.52 1.29
CA HIS A 27 0.75 0.84 1.42
C HIS A 27 0.25 0.26 0.07
N SER A 28 0.71 0.82 -1.05
CA SER A 28 0.38 0.36 -2.40
C SER A 28 1.10 -0.94 -2.80
N LEU A 29 2.19 -1.32 -2.13
CA LEU A 29 2.98 -2.53 -2.46
C LEU A 29 2.14 -3.80 -2.45
N GLN A 30 1.26 -3.93 -1.45
CA GLN A 30 0.39 -5.10 -1.35
C GLN A 30 -0.54 -5.23 -2.56
N GLN A 31 -0.97 -4.11 -3.14
CA GLN A 31 -1.83 -4.09 -4.33
C GLN A 31 -1.07 -4.59 -5.56
N PHE A 32 0.24 -4.31 -5.68
CA PHE A 32 1.07 -4.86 -6.76
C PHE A 32 1.27 -6.37 -6.66
N MET A 33 1.23 -6.92 -5.44
CA MET A 33 1.45 -8.35 -5.16
C MET A 33 0.14 -9.13 -4.95
N SER A 34 -1.00 -8.50 -5.25
CA SER A 34 -2.33 -9.07 -5.05
C SER A 34 -3.23 -8.75 -6.24
N LYS A 35 -4.36 -9.45 -6.31
CA LYS A 35 -5.48 -9.11 -7.19
C LYS A 35 -6.70 -8.72 -6.37
N TYR A 36 -7.47 -7.76 -6.87
CA TYR A 36 -8.75 -7.40 -6.26
C TYR A 36 -9.88 -8.25 -6.85
N ARG A 37 -10.71 -8.86 -6.01
CA ARG A 37 -11.96 -9.49 -6.41
C ARG A 37 -13.14 -8.76 -5.78
N LEU A 38 -14.10 -8.38 -6.60
CA LEU A 38 -15.38 -7.81 -6.13
C LEU A 38 -15.99 -8.71 -5.05
N ARG A 39 -16.51 -8.11 -3.98
CA ARG A 39 -17.11 -8.76 -2.78
C ARG A 39 -16.15 -9.55 -1.88
N VAL A 40 -14.92 -9.84 -2.32
CA VAL A 40 -13.91 -10.58 -1.53
C VAL A 40 -12.78 -9.67 -1.06
N GLY A 41 -12.47 -8.63 -1.83
CA GLY A 41 -11.36 -7.71 -1.55
C GLY A 41 -10.04 -8.20 -2.13
N TRP A 42 -8.95 -7.98 -1.40
CA TRP A 42 -7.60 -8.31 -1.84
C TRP A 42 -7.27 -9.80 -1.66
N ILE A 43 -6.70 -10.41 -2.68
CA ILE A 43 -6.21 -11.79 -2.68
C ILE A 43 -4.76 -11.79 -3.13
N ARG A 44 -3.85 -12.29 -2.28
CA ARG A 44 -2.42 -12.39 -2.58
C ARG A 44 -2.17 -13.30 -3.78
N TYR A 45 -1.17 -12.98 -4.60
CA TYR A 45 -0.63 -13.94 -5.57
C TYR A 45 0.12 -15.07 -4.87
N ALA A 46 0.26 -16.22 -5.55
CA ALA A 46 0.94 -17.39 -4.99
C ALA A 46 2.39 -17.12 -4.58
N ASN A 47 3.06 -16.17 -5.24
CA ASN A 47 4.45 -15.77 -5.00
C ASN A 47 4.58 -14.54 -4.09
N TYR A 48 3.52 -14.12 -3.39
CA TYR A 48 3.51 -12.90 -2.56
C TYR A 48 4.71 -12.82 -1.60
N GLU A 49 4.96 -13.87 -0.81
CA GLU A 49 6.05 -13.89 0.17
C GLU A 49 7.44 -13.74 -0.49
N THR A 50 7.58 -14.27 -1.71
CA THR A 50 8.81 -14.11 -2.49
C THR A 50 8.96 -12.67 -2.98
N MET A 51 7.88 -12.05 -3.45
CA MET A 51 7.88 -10.65 -3.90
C MET A 51 8.13 -9.67 -2.75
N ASP A 52 7.49 -9.87 -1.60
CA ASP A 52 7.69 -9.03 -0.41
C ASP A 52 9.14 -9.10 0.07
N ARG A 53 9.71 -10.31 0.19
CA ARG A 53 11.13 -10.49 0.53
C ARG A 53 12.07 -9.81 -0.47
N ILE A 54 11.87 -10.03 -1.78
CA ILE A 54 12.73 -9.42 -2.81
C ILE A 54 12.66 -7.89 -2.73
N PHE A 55 11.47 -7.33 -2.51
CA PHE A 55 11.30 -5.89 -2.36
C PHE A 55 12.09 -5.34 -1.16
N TRP A 56 11.91 -5.91 0.04
CA TRP A 56 12.58 -5.43 1.24
C TRP A 56 14.09 -5.63 1.19
N ASP A 57 14.57 -6.76 0.66
CA ASP A 57 15.99 -7.02 0.44
C ASP A 57 16.60 -5.97 -0.51
N SER A 58 15.90 -5.67 -1.61
CA SER A 58 16.37 -4.72 -2.62
C SER A 58 16.35 -3.30 -2.09
N LEU A 59 15.31 -2.90 -1.36
CA LEU A 59 15.21 -1.59 -0.72
C LEU A 59 16.35 -1.40 0.28
N SER A 60 16.55 -2.38 1.17
CA SER A 60 17.61 -2.31 2.18
C SER A 60 18.99 -2.17 1.53
N LYS A 61 19.31 -3.02 0.54
CA LYS A 61 20.59 -2.94 -0.20
C LYS A 61 20.78 -1.60 -0.91
N SER A 62 19.74 -1.12 -1.58
CA SER A 62 19.80 0.15 -2.35
C SER A 62 19.95 1.37 -1.44
N ALA A 63 19.46 1.29 -0.21
CA ALA A 63 19.59 2.34 0.80
C ALA A 63 20.86 2.21 1.68
N GLY A 64 21.83 1.38 1.29
CA GLY A 64 23.10 1.23 1.99
C GLY A 64 23.10 0.21 3.14
N GLY A 65 22.10 -0.67 3.20
CA GLY A 65 21.95 -1.68 4.26
C GLY A 65 21.19 -1.12 5.46
N LEU A 66 19.86 -1.11 5.38
CA LEU A 66 19.02 -0.64 6.48
C LEU A 66 19.03 -1.61 7.65
N GLU A 67 19.15 -1.07 8.86
CA GLU A 67 19.03 -1.82 10.10
C GLU A 67 17.63 -2.48 10.22
N PRO A 68 17.53 -3.67 10.85
CA PRO A 68 16.25 -4.35 11.03
C PRO A 68 15.16 -3.49 11.68
N GLU A 69 15.53 -2.67 12.67
CA GLU A 69 14.58 -1.78 13.37
C GLU A 69 14.08 -0.65 12.46
N THR A 70 14.91 -0.16 11.55
CA THR A 70 14.50 0.81 10.53
C THR A 70 13.50 0.19 9.57
N ILE A 71 13.75 -1.04 9.09
CA ILE A 71 12.80 -1.77 8.25
C ILE A 71 11.45 -1.97 8.96
N LYS A 72 11.49 -2.35 10.24
CA LYS A 72 10.28 -2.50 11.06
C LYS A 72 9.50 -1.18 11.17
N THR A 73 10.21 -0.06 11.40
CA THR A 73 9.61 1.27 11.45
C THR A 73 8.95 1.65 10.12
N ILE A 74 9.59 1.36 8.99
CA ILE A 74 9.05 1.61 7.65
C ILE A 74 7.79 0.75 7.40
N LYS A 75 7.80 -0.51 7.82
CA LYS A 75 6.63 -1.40 7.73
C LYS A 75 5.47 -0.94 8.61
N ALA A 76 5.74 -0.38 9.78
CA ALA A 76 4.71 0.26 10.60
C ALA A 76 4.15 1.52 9.91
N ALA A 77 5.01 2.37 9.34
CA ALA A 77 4.59 3.53 8.57
C ALA A 77 3.70 3.14 7.36
N ARG A 78 3.96 2.00 6.71
CA ARG A 78 3.12 1.43 5.65
C ARG A 78 1.67 1.19 6.12
N ILE A 79 1.47 0.72 7.36
CA ILE A 79 0.13 0.52 7.93
C ILE A 79 -0.57 1.87 8.14
N ILE A 80 0.15 2.89 8.62
CA ILE A 80 -0.38 4.25 8.77
C ILE A 80 -0.83 4.80 7.40
N GLY A 81 -0.01 4.62 6.36
CA GLY A 81 -0.36 5.03 5.00
C GLY A 81 -1.60 4.32 4.45
N LEU A 82 -1.77 3.02 4.76
CA LEU A 82 -2.97 2.27 4.40
C LEU A 82 -4.21 2.86 5.05
N LEU A 83 -4.16 3.13 6.35
CA LEU A 83 -5.24 3.76 7.12
C LEU A 83 -5.55 5.17 6.59
N ARG A 84 -4.54 5.96 6.21
CA ARG A 84 -4.77 7.26 5.58
C ARG A 84 -5.46 7.12 4.20
N SER A 85 -5.08 6.10 3.43
CA SER A 85 -5.58 5.89 2.07
C SER A 85 -6.99 5.29 2.02
N HIS A 86 -7.35 4.46 3.01
CA HIS A 86 -8.62 3.73 3.03
C HIS A 86 -9.51 4.04 4.24
N GLY A 87 -9.03 4.74 5.26
CA GLY A 87 -9.84 5.14 6.42
C GLY A 87 -10.78 6.31 6.14
N PHE A 88 -10.71 6.92 4.96
CA PHE A 88 -11.53 8.05 4.55
C PHE A 88 -12.22 7.83 3.20
N THR A 89 -13.39 8.45 3.02
CA THR A 89 -14.23 8.35 1.82
C THR A 89 -13.57 8.93 0.56
N SER A 90 -12.71 9.94 0.73
CA SER A 90 -11.98 10.58 -0.36
C SER A 90 -10.52 10.86 0.04
N ARG A 91 -9.68 11.16 -0.95
CA ARG A 91 -8.27 11.54 -0.74
C ARG A 91 -7.77 12.65 -1.67
N LEU A 92 -8.53 12.95 -2.72
CA LEU A 92 -8.09 13.83 -3.81
C LEU A 92 -8.67 15.22 -3.57
N LYS A 93 -7.90 16.28 -3.87
CA LYS A 93 -8.33 17.67 -3.66
C LYS A 93 -9.61 18.04 -4.42
N ASN A 94 -9.91 17.37 -5.52
CA ASN A 94 -11.09 17.61 -6.37
C ASN A 94 -12.29 16.72 -6.00
N ARG A 95 -12.28 16.08 -4.83
CA ARG A 95 -13.37 15.25 -4.30
C ARG A 95 -14.00 15.94 -3.09
N PRO A 96 -15.18 15.49 -2.63
CA PRO A 96 -15.75 15.95 -1.36
C PRO A 96 -14.74 15.84 -0.22
N GLU A 97 -14.89 16.66 0.81
CA GLU A 97 -14.02 16.63 1.99
C GLU A 97 -13.95 15.20 2.56
N PRO A 98 -12.74 14.70 2.90
CA PRO A 98 -12.61 13.34 3.42
C PRO A 98 -13.35 13.16 4.74
N GLU A 99 -14.33 12.27 4.77
CA GLU A 99 -14.97 11.83 6.01
C GLU A 99 -14.42 10.45 6.42
N PRO A 100 -14.32 10.15 7.72
CA PRO A 100 -14.04 8.79 8.18
C PRO A 100 -15.05 7.80 7.59
N ILE A 101 -14.56 6.65 7.13
CA ILE A 101 -15.44 5.60 6.56
C ILE A 101 -16.44 5.09 7.60
N ARG A 102 -17.61 4.69 7.12
CA ARG A 102 -18.69 4.06 7.89
C ARG A 102 -19.17 2.82 7.15
N ASP A 103 -19.96 1.98 7.84
CA ASP A 103 -20.66 0.86 7.20
C ASP A 103 -21.89 1.37 6.43
N ASP A 104 -21.62 2.09 5.35
CA ASP A 104 -22.59 2.62 4.41
C ASP A 104 -22.09 2.47 2.97
N GLU A 105 -22.92 2.85 2.00
CA GLU A 105 -22.58 2.74 0.57
C GLU A 105 -21.28 3.49 0.20
N SER A 106 -21.01 4.61 0.85
CA SER A 106 -19.82 5.43 0.58
C SER A 106 -18.54 4.80 1.10
N GLY A 107 -18.61 4.08 2.23
CA GLY A 107 -17.48 3.40 2.87
C GLY A 107 -17.24 1.97 2.40
N ALA A 108 -18.24 1.30 1.82
CA ALA A 108 -18.21 -0.13 1.52
C ALA A 108 -16.96 -0.60 0.76
N SER A 109 -16.55 0.11 -0.29
CA SER A 109 -15.36 -0.26 -1.07
C SER A 109 -14.06 -0.10 -0.28
N LYS A 110 -13.99 0.89 0.60
CA LYS A 110 -12.83 1.17 1.44
C LYS A 110 -12.71 0.18 2.58
N MET A 111 -13.83 -0.13 3.24
CA MET A 111 -13.98 -1.19 4.23
C MET A 111 -13.49 -2.53 3.68
N LEU A 112 -13.97 -2.94 2.50
CA LEU A 112 -13.53 -4.19 1.86
C LEU A 112 -12.02 -4.21 1.55
N GLY A 113 -11.43 -3.04 1.26
CA GLY A 113 -9.99 -2.89 1.10
C GLY A 113 -9.23 -3.09 2.43
N LEU A 114 -9.72 -2.51 3.52
CA LEU A 114 -9.13 -2.64 4.85
C LEU A 114 -9.28 -4.06 5.41
N ASP A 115 -10.42 -4.71 5.21
CA ASP A 115 -10.63 -6.08 5.66
C ASP A 115 -9.59 -7.02 5.07
N GLY A 116 -9.34 -6.89 3.76
CA GLY A 116 -8.32 -7.66 3.04
C GLY A 116 -6.88 -7.30 3.36
N THR A 117 -6.60 -6.27 4.17
CA THR A 117 -5.23 -5.79 4.43
C THR A 117 -4.89 -5.66 5.92
N LEU A 118 -5.88 -5.59 6.81
CA LEU A 118 -5.70 -5.44 8.26
C LEU A 118 -6.37 -6.55 9.08
N ILE A 119 -7.48 -7.10 8.61
CA ILE A 119 -8.33 -8.00 9.39
C ILE A 119 -8.12 -9.46 9.00
N ALA A 120 -8.23 -9.77 7.70
CA ALA A 120 -8.13 -11.13 7.19
C ALA A 120 -6.73 -11.71 7.45
N PRO A 121 -6.58 -12.78 8.25
CA PRO A 121 -5.26 -13.28 8.65
C PRO A 121 -4.36 -13.69 7.47
N ALA A 122 -4.97 -14.22 6.41
CA ALA A 122 -4.25 -14.66 5.21
C ALA A 122 -3.63 -13.51 4.41
N THR A 123 -4.11 -12.29 4.60
CA THR A 123 -3.72 -11.13 3.78
C THR A 123 -3.29 -9.92 4.60
N LYS A 124 -3.42 -9.99 5.93
CA LYS A 124 -3.01 -8.95 6.88
C LYS A 124 -1.55 -8.53 6.69
N LEU A 125 -1.32 -7.22 6.65
CA LEU A 125 0.01 -6.64 6.74
C LEU A 125 0.59 -6.88 8.13
N VAL A 126 1.77 -7.48 8.17
CA VAL A 126 2.57 -7.68 9.37
C VAL A 126 3.80 -6.77 9.34
N ASP A 127 4.27 -6.39 10.53
CA ASP A 127 5.54 -5.72 10.80
C ASP A 127 6.72 -6.71 10.78
#